data_AF-A0A0U5IP69-F1
#
_entry.id   AF-A0A0U5IP69-F1
#
_cell.length_a   1.000
_cell.length_b   1.000
_cell.length_c   1.000
_cell.angle_alpha   90.00
_cell.angle_beta   90.00
_cell.angle_gamma   90.00
#
_symmetry.space_group_name_H-M   'P 1'
#
loop_
_entity.id
_entity.type
_entity.pdbx_description
1 polymer ?
#
loop_
_entity_poly.entity_id
_entity_poly.type
_entity_poly.pdbx_seq_one_letter_code
_entity_poly.pdbx_strand_id
1 'polypeptide(L)'
;MIDVNLEARRFAVDTIRRLTDSYYSLDALFEVECELFGAAGILSRLGHREAAEIVSRVMADVPPVLPLKFAGDRQMHDLRALLARLEEEIDKQESLST
;
A
#
# COMPACT_ATOMS: atom_id res chain seq x y z
N MET A 1 19.12 -5.40 13.06
CA MET A 1 19.02 -5.59 11.60
C MET A 1 17.65 -5.11 11.20
N ILE A 2 17.52 -4.23 10.22
CA ILE A 2 16.20 -3.73 9.79
C ILE A 2 15.50 -4.85 9.02
N ASP A 3 14.26 -5.15 9.39
CA ASP A 3 13.39 -6.03 8.63
C ASP A 3 12.81 -5.23 7.45
N VAL A 4 13.41 -5.43 6.27
CA VAL A 4 13.04 -4.69 5.05
C VAL A 4 11.62 -5.04 4.58
N ASN A 5 11.12 -6.25 4.90
CA ASN A 5 9.76 -6.65 4.55
C ASN A 5 8.73 -5.96 5.45
N LEU A 6 9.05 -5.80 6.73
CA LEU A 6 8.23 -5.00 7.66
C LEU A 6 8.17 -3.53 7.21
N GLU A 7 9.31 -2.97 6.84
CA GLU A 7 9.38 -1.57 6.40
C GLU A 7 8.64 -1.34 5.07
N ALA A 8 8.70 -2.31 4.15
CA ALA A 8 7.92 -2.26 2.91
C ALA A 8 6.40 -2.25 3.17
N ARG A 9 5.92 -3.02 4.16
CA ARG A 9 4.51 -3.00 4.57
C ARG A 9 4.12 -1.67 5.21
N ARG A 10 4.96 -1.13 6.11
CA ARG A 10 4.72 0.18 6.74
C ARG A 10 4.64 1.30 5.71
N PHE A 11 5.58 1.33 4.77
CA PHE A 11 5.56 2.29 3.65
C PHE A 11 4.25 2.20 2.84
N ALA A 12 3.81 0.99 2.53
CA ALA A 12 2.54 0.77 1.83
C ALA A 12 1.32 1.28 2.62
N VAL A 13 1.27 0.99 3.93
CA VAL A 13 0.22 1.49 4.85
C VAL A 13 0.19 3.02 4.88
N ASP A 14 1.34 3.67 5.09
CA ASP A 14 1.43 5.12 5.16
C ASP A 14 1.03 5.80 3.85
N THR A 15 1.36 5.16 2.72
CA THR A 15 0.99 5.63 1.39
C THR A 15 -0.52 5.51 1.14
N ILE A 16 -1.14 4.39 1.53
CA ILE A 16 -2.59 4.20 1.42
C ILE A 16 -3.36 5.10 2.41
N ARG A 17 -2.85 5.30 3.62
CA ARG A 17 -3.46 6.19 4.62
C ARG A 17 -3.63 7.60 4.11
N ARG A 18 -2.62 8.12 3.39
CA ARG A 18 -2.73 9.44 2.76
C ARG A 18 -3.90 9.53 1.79
N LEU A 19 -4.25 8.44 1.12
CA LEU A 19 -5.40 8.36 0.22
C LEU A 19 -6.74 8.23 0.97
N THR A 20 -6.78 7.59 2.15
CA THR A 20 -7.99 7.53 2.99
C THR A 20 -8.25 8.82 3.74
N ASP A 21 -7.21 9.52 4.16
CA ASP A 21 -7.26 10.73 4.99
C ASP A 21 -7.46 11.99 4.14
N SER A 22 -6.94 11.99 2.91
CA SER A 22 -7.24 13.02 1.92
C SER A 22 -8.58 12.73 1.26
N TYR A 23 -9.26 13.77 0.76
CA TYR A 23 -10.46 13.57 -0.07
C TYR A 23 -10.06 12.70 -1.28
N TYR A 24 -10.61 11.49 -1.37
CA TYR A 24 -10.25 10.53 -2.42
C TYR A 24 -10.38 11.19 -3.79
N SER A 25 -9.25 11.45 -4.43
CA SER A 25 -9.16 12.09 -5.73
C SER A 25 -8.36 11.22 -6.68
N LEU A 26 -8.62 11.37 -7.98
CA LEU A 26 -7.84 10.65 -8.98
C LEU A 26 -6.35 11.01 -8.93
N ASP A 27 -6.04 12.27 -8.63
CA ASP A 27 -4.66 12.74 -8.54
C ASP A 27 -3.94 12.08 -7.36
N ALA A 28 -4.58 12.02 -6.18
CA ALA A 28 -4.01 11.36 -5.01
C ALA A 28 -3.84 9.85 -5.21
N LEU A 29 -4.79 9.21 -5.90
CA LEU A 29 -4.69 7.80 -6.26
C LEU A 29 -3.51 7.55 -7.22
N PHE A 30 -3.35 8.40 -8.23
CA PHE A 30 -2.25 8.31 -9.18
C PHE A 30 -0.88 8.53 -8.51
N GLU A 31 -0.80 9.47 -7.56
CA GLU A 31 0.39 9.68 -6.73
C GLU A 31 0.74 8.41 -5.95
N VAL A 32 -0.23 7.79 -5.28
CA VAL A 32 -0.05 6.53 -4.54
C VAL A 32 0.44 5.40 -5.46
N GLU A 33 -0.17 5.21 -6.62
CA GLU A 33 0.26 4.21 -7.59
C GLU A 33 1.72 4.43 -8.02
N CYS A 34 2.09 5.69 -8.33
CA CYS A 34 3.45 6.05 -8.72
C CYS A 34 4.47 5.80 -7.59
N GLU A 35 4.12 6.14 -6.36
CA GLU A 35 4.99 5.93 -5.19
C GLU A 35 5.24 4.45 -4.91
N LEU A 36 4.19 3.63 -4.91
CA LEU A 36 4.30 2.18 -4.73
C LEU A 36 5.12 1.54 -5.86
N PHE A 37 4.86 1.95 -7.11
CA PHE A 37 5.62 1.46 -8.26
C PHE A 37 7.12 1.82 -8.17
N GLY A 38 7.42 3.06 -7.80
CA GLY A 38 8.79 3.54 -7.60
C GLY A 38 9.52 2.77 -6.49
N ALA A 39 8.85 2.57 -5.34
CA ALA A 39 9.40 1.82 -4.22
C ALA A 39 9.68 0.35 -4.58
N ALA A 40 8.75 -0.32 -5.25
CA ALA A 40 8.95 -1.69 -5.73
C ALA A 40 10.17 -1.79 -6.67
N GLY A 41 10.34 -0.82 -7.58
CA GLY A 41 11.49 -0.75 -8.48
C GLY A 41 12.82 -0.57 -7.74
N ILE A 42 12.86 0.27 -6.71
CA ILE A 42 14.05 0.48 -5.87
C ILE A 42 14.40 -0.80 -5.10
N LEU A 43 13.41 -1.39 -4.41
CA LEU A 43 13.58 -2.62 -3.63
C LEU A 43 14.09 -3.77 -4.51
N SER A 44 13.54 -3.92 -5.72
CA SER A 44 14.01 -4.92 -6.67
C SER A 44 15.45 -4.69 -7.11
N ARG A 45 15.87 -3.43 -7.34
CA ARG A 45 17.25 -3.10 -7.73
C ARG A 45 18.26 -3.32 -6.60
N LEU A 46 17.84 -3.15 -5.36
CA LEU A 46 18.66 -3.40 -4.16
C LEU A 46 18.73 -4.89 -3.79
N GLY A 47 18.01 -5.77 -4.51
CA GLY A 47 18.00 -7.21 -4.25
C GLY A 47 16.97 -7.66 -3.20
N HIS A 48 16.12 -6.75 -2.70
CA HIS A 48 15.06 -7.05 -1.75
C HIS A 48 13.79 -7.50 -2.49
N ARG A 49 13.85 -8.69 -3.11
CA ARG A 49 12.76 -9.22 -3.94
C ARG A 49 11.44 -9.37 -3.19
N GLU A 50 11.47 -9.95 -2.00
CA GLU A 50 10.25 -10.17 -1.20
C GLU A 50 9.58 -8.84 -0.81
N ALA A 51 10.36 -7.86 -0.38
CA ALA A 51 9.86 -6.51 -0.12
C ALA A 51 9.26 -5.84 -1.37
N ALA A 52 9.90 -6.02 -2.54
CA ALA A 52 9.36 -5.50 -3.81
C ALA A 52 8.03 -6.19 -4.20
N GLU A 53 7.91 -7.50 -3.96
CA GLU A 53 6.69 -8.26 -4.19
C GLU A 53 5.55 -7.83 -3.26
N ILE A 54 5.85 -7.54 -1.99
CA ILE A 54 4.88 -6.99 -1.02
C ILE A 54 4.29 -5.69 -1.56
N VAL A 55 5.14 -4.72 -1.92
CA VAL A 55 4.69 -3.41 -2.43
C VAL A 55 3.91 -3.56 -3.73
N SER A 56 4.37 -4.44 -4.64
CA SER A 56 3.68 -4.70 -5.92
C SER A 56 2.30 -5.33 -5.72
N ARG A 57 2.15 -6.23 -4.75
CA ARG A 57 0.86 -6.81 -4.37
C ARG A 57 -0.08 -5.76 -3.83
N VAL A 58 0.41 -4.91 -2.92
CA VAL A 58 -0.39 -3.81 -2.39
C VAL A 58 -0.86 -2.90 -3.52
N MET A 59 0.02 -2.51 -4.42
CA MET A 59 -0.33 -1.68 -5.59
C MET A 59 -1.43 -2.32 -6.45
N ALA A 60 -1.37 -3.64 -6.67
CA ALA A 60 -2.40 -4.36 -7.43
C ALA A 60 -3.74 -4.47 -6.69
N ASP A 61 -3.72 -4.45 -5.35
CA ASP A 61 -4.91 -4.46 -4.49
C ASP A 61 -5.51 -3.05 -4.33
N VAL A 62 -4.82 -1.97 -4.74
CA VAL A 62 -5.38 -0.61 -4.75
C VAL A 62 -6.48 -0.51 -5.82
N PRO A 63 -7.68 0.02 -5.50
CA PRO A 63 -8.78 0.13 -6.45
C PRO A 63 -8.39 0.95 -7.70
N PRO A 64 -8.63 0.45 -8.94
CA PRO A 64 -8.21 1.12 -10.15
C PRO A 64 -9.02 2.38 -10.47
N VAL A 65 -8.38 3.30 -11.20
CA VAL A 65 -8.99 4.51 -11.80
C VAL A 65 -9.99 4.10 -12.90
N LEU A 66 -11.24 3.77 -12.55
CA LEU A 66 -12.34 3.58 -13.51
C LEU A 66 -13.47 4.60 -13.23
N PRO A 67 -14.22 5.04 -14.27
CA PRO A 67 -14.66 6.43 -14.38
C PRO A 67 -15.71 6.81 -13.32
N LEU A 68 -15.25 7.53 -12.29
CA LEU A 68 -15.74 8.77 -11.63
C LEU A 68 -17.23 9.11 -11.53
N LYS A 69 -18.18 8.24 -11.86
CA LYS A 69 -19.59 8.49 -11.55
C LYS A 69 -20.05 7.89 -10.22
N PHE A 70 -19.27 6.95 -9.66
CA PHE A 70 -19.63 6.22 -8.44
C PHE A 70 -18.44 5.80 -7.56
N ALA A 71 -17.27 6.43 -7.72
CA ALA A 71 -16.16 6.26 -6.78
C ALA A 71 -16.45 7.05 -5.50
N GLY A 72 -17.44 6.58 -4.72
CA GLY A 72 -17.92 7.26 -3.52
C GLY A 72 -17.64 6.46 -2.26
N ASP A 73 -18.13 5.21 -2.22
CA ASP A 73 -18.15 4.44 -0.97
C ASP A 73 -17.50 3.06 -1.08
N ARG A 74 -17.64 2.36 -2.20
CA ARG A 74 -17.13 0.99 -2.34
C ARG A 74 -15.61 0.96 -2.41
N GLN A 75 -15.01 1.82 -3.24
CA GLN A 75 -13.56 1.94 -3.37
C GLN A 75 -12.93 2.37 -2.04
N MET A 76 -13.58 3.29 -1.33
CA MET A 76 -13.14 3.70 0.02
C MET A 76 -13.29 2.58 1.04
N HIS A 77 -14.33 1.76 0.94
CA HIS A 77 -14.50 0.57 1.77
C HIS A 77 -13.39 -0.46 1.48
N ASP A 78 -13.13 -0.75 0.21
CA ASP A 78 -12.09 -1.69 -0.22
C ASP A 78 -10.69 -1.20 0.21
N LEU A 79 -10.42 0.11 0.09
CA LEU A 79 -9.17 0.74 0.52
C LEU A 79 -8.98 0.65 2.04
N ARG A 80 -10.04 0.90 2.82
CA ARG A 80 -10.01 0.73 4.29
C ARG A 80 -9.83 -0.73 4.71
N ALA A 81 -10.45 -1.66 3.98
CA ALA A 81 -10.28 -3.08 4.23
C ALA A 81 -8.84 -3.54 3.93
N LEU A 82 -8.25 -3.05 2.84
CA LEU A 82 -6.83 -3.28 2.52
C LEU A 82 -5.92 -2.72 3.61
N LEU A 83 -6.18 -1.48 4.06
CA LEU A 83 -5.41 -0.85 5.13
C LEU A 83 -5.45 -1.68 6.43
N ALA A 84 -6.64 -2.09 6.86
CA ALA A 84 -6.81 -2.90 8.07
C ALA A 84 -6.09 -4.26 7.96
N ARG A 85 -6.12 -4.91 6.79
CA ARG A 85 -5.39 -6.16 6.55
C ARG A 85 -3.89 -5.97 6.69
N LEU A 86 -3.35 -4.89 6.12
CA LEU A 86 -1.91 -4.61 6.18
C LEU A 86 -1.46 -4.26 7.61
N GLU A 87 -2.26 -3.51 8.35
CA GLU A 87 -2.00 -3.22 9.78
C GLU A 87 -1.98 -4.51 10.60
N GLU A 88 -2.94 -5.42 10.40
CA GLU A 88 -2.96 -6.73 11.07
C GLU A 88 -1.74 -7.59 10.71
N GLU A 89 -1.29 -7.57 9.45
CA GLU A 89 -0.08 -8.28 9.01
C GLU A 89 1.18 -7.72 9.70
N ILE A 90 1.26 -6.39 9.86
CA ILE A 90 2.36 -5.72 10.58
C ILE A 90 2.36 -6.15 12.06
N ASP A 91 1.23 -6.03 12.75
CA ASP A 91 1.10 -6.37 14.18
C ASP A 91 1.50 -7.83 14.44
N LYS A 92 1.09 -8.75 13.56
CA LYS A 92 1.49 -10.17 13.63
C LYS A 92 2.99 -10.35 13.46
N GLN A 93 3.60 -9.68 12.48
CA GLN A 93 5.04 -9.80 12.22
C GLN A 93 5.88 -9.21 13.36
N GLU A 94 5.43 -8.11 13.96
CA GLU A 94 6.07 -7.50 15.14
C GLU A 94 5.96 -8.42 16.37
N SER A 95 4.79 -9.01 16.61
CA SER A 95 4.56 -9.94 17.72
C SER A 95 5.42 -11.21 17.61
N LEU A 96 5.72 -11.67 16.39
CA LEU A 96 6.59 -12.83 16.14
C LEU A 96 8.09 -12.50 16.24
N SER A 97 8.44 -11.20 16.20
CA SER A 97 9.83 -10.72 16.25
C SER A 97 10.28 -10.33 17.66
N THR A 98 9.40 -10.47 18.66
CA THR A 98 9.65 -10.17 20.09
C THR A 98 9.93 -11.45 20.87
#